data_AF-A0A8J3PAE3-F1
#
_entry.id   AF-A0A8J3PAE3-F1
#
_cell.length_a   1.000
_cell.length_b   1.000
_cell.length_c   1.000
_cell.angle_alpha   90.00
_cell.angle_beta   90.00
_cell.angle_gamma   90.00
#
_symmetry.space_group_name_H-M   'P 1'
#
loop_
_entity.id
_entity.type
_entity.pdbx_description
1 polymer ?
#
loop_
_entity_poly.entity_id
_entity_poly.type
_entity_poly.pdbx_seq_one_letter_code
_entity_poly.pdbx_strand_id
1 'polypeptide(L)'
;MGVRFADLDEYYSPGLELPVRGTVYTVPLPSGELGLWCRRIAQTAGEVGSADTPEEMEAAAERARERVAALPPLPGGEKPFDELMLGGAYAEMLKNAVPDPYIQFCAQTAYWWIVGGEEAARRYWESGGRPEARGPGNRAQRRAARRAAGGTSTAEAAETPSAASSSGTSTPSRSSGRSRGRRSRGRRF
;
A
#
# COMPACT_ATOMS: atom_id res chain seq x y z
N MET A 1 15.69 -2.09 47.29
CA MET A 1 16.37 -2.83 46.21
C MET A 1 15.76 -2.38 44.90
N GLY A 2 16.56 -1.84 43.98
CA GLY A 2 16.09 -1.47 42.64
C GLY A 2 16.01 -2.71 41.74
N VAL A 3 14.96 -2.79 40.93
CA VAL A 3 14.84 -3.81 39.88
C VAL A 3 15.75 -3.39 38.72
N ARG A 4 16.61 -4.29 38.26
CA ARG A 4 17.43 -4.09 37.05
C ARG A 4 16.84 -4.91 35.91
N PHE A 5 16.53 -4.25 34.81
CA PHE A 5 16.06 -4.89 33.59
C PHE A 5 17.25 -5.34 32.72
N ALA A 6 16.97 -6.24 31.77
CA ALA A 6 17.93 -6.69 30.77
C ALA A 6 18.31 -5.54 29.81
N ASP A 7 19.38 -5.75 29.03
CA ASP A 7 19.86 -4.74 28.09
C ASP A 7 18.85 -4.52 26.96
N LEU A 8 18.76 -3.27 26.48
CA LEU A 8 17.85 -2.90 25.39
C LEU A 8 18.30 -3.49 24.05
N ASP A 9 19.60 -3.75 23.89
CA ASP A 9 20.14 -4.34 22.66
C ASP A 9 19.58 -5.75 22.37
N GLU A 10 19.16 -6.50 23.41
CA GLU A 10 18.50 -7.81 23.24
C GLU A 10 17.14 -7.70 22.55
N TYR A 11 16.47 -6.56 22.64
CA TYR A 11 15.13 -6.33 22.08
C TYR A 11 15.17 -5.58 20.75
N TYR A 12 16.19 -4.77 20.53
CA TYR A 12 16.24 -3.81 19.43
C TYR A 12 17.29 -4.13 18.36
N SER A 13 18.11 -5.16 18.53
CA SER A 13 19.06 -5.66 17.53
C SER A 13 18.44 -6.76 16.64
N PRO A 14 18.67 -6.77 15.31
CA PRO A 14 19.52 -5.86 14.51
C PRO A 14 18.80 -4.59 14.02
N GLY A 15 17.60 -4.29 14.52
CA GLY A 15 16.74 -3.21 14.05
C GLY A 15 15.54 -3.74 13.29
N LEU A 16 15.08 -3.01 12.27
CA LEU A 16 13.94 -3.41 11.45
C LEU A 16 14.40 -4.07 10.15
N GLU A 17 14.03 -5.33 9.95
CA GLU A 17 14.35 -6.08 8.73
C GLU A 17 13.23 -5.97 7.69
N LEU A 18 13.58 -5.54 6.49
CA LEU A 18 12.64 -5.30 5.39
C LEU A 18 13.00 -6.19 4.19
N PRO A 19 12.25 -7.29 3.95
CA PRO A 19 12.49 -8.16 2.80
C PRO A 19 11.92 -7.54 1.51
N VAL A 20 12.80 -7.22 0.56
CA VAL A 20 12.45 -6.65 -0.74
C VAL A 20 13.13 -7.43 -1.86
N ARG A 21 12.32 -8.01 -2.76
CA ARG A 21 12.78 -8.75 -3.95
C ARG A 21 13.80 -9.87 -3.66
N GLY A 22 13.71 -10.52 -2.49
CA GLY A 22 14.62 -11.60 -2.09
C GLY A 22 15.91 -11.14 -1.42
N THR A 23 16.07 -9.83 -1.19
CA THR A 23 17.13 -9.24 -0.38
C THR A 23 16.53 -8.67 0.89
N VAL A 24 17.15 -8.93 2.04
CA VAL A 24 16.73 -8.36 3.33
C VAL A 24 17.58 -7.13 3.58
N TYR A 25 16.92 -5.99 3.82
CA TYR A 25 17.56 -4.73 4.17
C TYR A 25 17.33 -4.46 5.65
N THR A 26 18.38 -4.12 6.38
CA THR A 26 18.32 -3.83 7.81
C THR A 26 18.30 -2.32 8.02
N VAL A 27 17.20 -1.81 8.56
CA VAL A 27 17.08 -0.42 8.97
C VAL A 27 17.58 -0.30 10.42
N PRO A 28 18.58 0.57 10.68
CA PRO A 28 19.12 0.74 12.03
C PRO A 28 18.09 1.39 12.96
N LEU A 29 18.35 1.33 14.26
CA LEU A 29 17.57 2.06 15.23
C LEU A 29 17.59 3.56 14.92
N PRO A 30 16.43 4.25 14.98
CA PRO A 30 16.38 5.69 14.75
C PRO A 30 17.18 6.40 15.84
N SER A 31 17.78 7.54 15.49
CA SER A 31 18.32 8.45 16.51
C SER A 31 17.20 8.95 17.42
N GLY A 32 17.54 9.30 18.66
CA GLY A 32 16.55 9.86 19.61
C GLY A 32 15.85 11.11 19.07
N GLU A 33 16.58 11.95 18.33
CA GLU A 33 16.05 13.15 17.67
C GLU A 33 15.01 12.79 16.59
N LEU A 34 15.34 11.82 15.73
CA LEU A 34 14.43 11.34 14.68
C LEU A 34 13.16 10.74 15.29
N GLY A 35 13.31 9.93 16.34
CA GLY A 35 12.18 9.33 17.04
C GLY A 35 11.25 10.38 17.68
N LEU A 36 11.81 11.43 18.28
CA LEU A 36 11.03 12.53 18.86
C LEU A 36 10.32 13.34 17.77
N TRP A 37 11.00 13.62 16.66
CA TRP A 37 10.43 14.32 15.52
C TRP A 37 9.24 13.55 14.91
N CYS A 38 9.40 12.25 14.63
CA CYS A 38 8.33 11.40 14.10
C CYS A 38 7.10 11.35 15.02
N ARG A 39 7.32 11.20 16.34
CA ARG A 39 6.20 11.17 17.31
C ARG A 39 5.45 12.50 17.36
N ARG A 40 6.15 13.63 17.23
CA ARG A 40 5.51 14.96 17.24
C ARG A 40 4.68 15.19 15.98
N ILE A 41 5.13 14.70 14.82
CA ILE A 41 4.32 14.68 13.60
C ILE A 41 3.09 13.79 13.76
N ALA A 42 3.26 12.57 14.28
CA ALA A 42 2.15 11.65 14.45
C ALA A 42 1.05 12.20 15.38
N GLN A 43 1.44 12.85 16.48
CA GLN A 43 0.50 13.55 17.38
C GLN A 43 -0.28 14.63 16.63
N THR A 44 0.42 15.43 15.83
CA THR A 44 -0.18 16.51 15.05
C THR A 44 -1.16 15.98 13.99
N ALA A 45 -0.80 14.88 13.30
CA ALA A 45 -1.65 14.26 12.30
C ALA A 45 -2.87 13.54 12.89
N GLY A 46 -2.73 12.91 14.07
CA GLY A 46 -3.84 12.23 14.76
C GLY A 46 -4.96 13.17 15.19
N GLU A 47 -4.62 14.41 15.57
CA GLU A 47 -5.61 15.44 15.90
C GLU A 47 -6.44 15.88 14.68
N VAL A 48 -5.85 15.90 13.48
CA VAL A 48 -6.56 16.19 12.22
C VAL A 48 -7.50 15.04 11.84
N GLY A 49 -7.06 13.80 12.03
CA GLY A 49 -7.86 12.62 11.71
C GLY A 49 -9.01 12.35 12.67
N SER A 50 -9.04 13.01 13.83
CA SER A 50 -10.08 12.87 14.86
C SER A 50 -11.18 13.94 14.77
N ALA A 51 -11.10 14.84 13.78
CA ALA A 51 -12.10 15.87 13.55
C ALA A 51 -13.29 15.30 12.75
N ASP A 52 -14.49 15.45 13.28
CA ASP A 52 -15.69 14.82 12.72
C ASP A 52 -16.48 15.76 11.78
N THR A 53 -16.24 17.07 11.87
CA THR A 53 -16.90 18.08 11.02
C THR A 53 -15.91 18.77 10.06
N PRO A 54 -16.36 19.22 8.88
CA PRO A 54 -15.50 19.93 7.93
C PRO A 54 -14.81 21.17 8.52
N GLU A 55 -15.51 21.92 9.38
CA GLU A 55 -14.98 23.11 10.07
C GLU A 55 -13.91 22.73 11.10
N GLU A 56 -14.10 21.64 11.84
CA GLU A 56 -13.09 21.10 12.76
C GLU A 56 -11.89 20.53 12.01
N MET A 57 -12.10 19.91 10.84
CA MET A 57 -11.02 19.41 9.99
C MET A 57 -10.16 20.56 9.45
N GLU A 58 -10.77 21.65 8.97
CA GLU A 58 -10.03 22.84 8.53
C GLU A 58 -9.26 23.49 9.69
N ALA A 59 -9.91 23.68 10.84
CA ALA A 59 -9.26 24.25 12.01
C ALA A 59 -8.14 23.35 12.55
N ALA A 60 -8.30 22.02 12.50
CA ALA A 60 -7.27 21.07 12.87
C ALA A 60 -6.12 21.06 11.86
N ALA A 61 -6.41 21.15 10.56
CA ALA A 61 -5.41 21.22 9.50
C ALA A 61 -4.55 22.49 9.61
N GLU A 62 -5.16 23.64 9.91
CA GLU A 62 -4.42 24.89 10.18
C GLU A 62 -3.54 24.78 11.43
N ARG A 63 -4.09 24.30 12.57
CA ARG A 63 -3.28 24.03 13.77
C ARG A 63 -2.15 23.04 13.50
N ALA A 64 -2.40 22.04 12.65
CA ALA A 64 -1.40 21.05 12.26
C ALA A 64 -0.29 21.68 11.43
N ARG A 65 -0.62 22.54 10.46
CA ARG A 65 0.35 23.31 9.68
C ARG A 65 1.21 24.20 10.56
N GLU A 66 0.59 24.95 11.48
CA GLU A 66 1.32 25.81 12.41
C GLU A 66 2.26 25.01 13.31
N ARG A 67 1.81 23.87 13.83
CA ARG A 67 2.65 23.00 14.67
C ARG A 67 3.77 22.33 13.88
N VAL A 68 3.50 21.91 12.65
CA VAL A 68 4.52 21.38 11.72
C VAL A 68 5.55 22.46 11.40
N ALA A 69 5.12 23.70 11.16
CA ALA A 69 6.02 24.83 10.93
C ALA A 69 6.85 25.20 12.18
N ALA A 70 6.30 24.97 13.37
CA ALA A 70 6.98 25.16 14.65
C ALA A 70 7.81 23.94 15.09
N LEU A 71 7.84 22.85 14.30
CA LEU A 71 8.74 21.74 14.59
C LEU A 71 10.19 22.20 14.46
N PRO A 72 11.08 21.68 15.31
CA PRO A 72 12.51 21.83 15.05
C PRO A 72 12.83 21.29 13.65
N PRO A 73 13.84 21.87 12.98
CA PRO A 73 14.25 21.43 11.65
C PRO A 73 14.50 19.93 11.64
N LEU A 74 14.15 19.31 10.52
CA LEU A 74 14.28 17.88 10.30
C LEU A 74 15.72 17.43 10.65
N PRO A 75 15.91 16.47 11.57
CA PRO A 75 17.24 15.96 11.86
C PRO A 75 17.84 15.36 10.59
N GLY A 76 19.00 15.87 10.16
CA GLY A 76 19.61 15.50 8.88
C GLY A 76 19.42 16.52 7.73
N GLY A 77 18.77 17.66 7.97
CA GLY A 77 18.72 18.79 7.04
C GLY A 77 17.78 18.54 5.85
N GLU A 78 18.28 18.74 4.62
CA GLU A 78 17.52 18.62 3.36
C GLU A 78 17.39 17.19 2.84
N LYS A 79 17.76 16.18 3.64
CA LYS A 79 17.66 14.78 3.22
C LYS A 79 16.21 14.41 2.91
N PRO A 80 15.96 13.63 1.84
CA PRO A 80 14.62 13.15 1.55
C PRO A 80 14.13 12.24 2.67
N PHE A 81 12.81 12.22 2.87
CA PHE A 81 12.14 11.41 3.90
C PHE A 81 12.61 9.95 3.89
N ASP A 82 12.74 9.34 2.71
CA ASP A 82 13.13 7.94 2.58
C ASP A 82 14.56 7.68 3.09
N GLU A 83 15.49 8.59 2.83
CA GLU A 83 16.87 8.49 3.33
C GLU A 83 16.93 8.64 4.85
N LEU A 84 16.09 9.51 5.42
CA LEU A 84 16.03 9.71 6.86
C LEU A 84 15.44 8.52 7.59
N MET A 85 14.38 7.92 7.04
CA MET A 85 13.72 6.77 7.67
C MET A 85 14.54 5.48 7.53
N LEU A 86 15.21 5.27 6.39
CA LEU A 86 15.91 4.03 6.10
C LEU A 86 17.41 4.07 6.45
N GLY A 87 18.00 5.26 6.58
CA GLY A 87 19.43 5.42 6.85
C GLY A 87 20.29 4.72 5.79
N GLY A 88 21.23 3.88 6.24
CA GLY A 88 22.12 3.12 5.36
C GLY A 88 21.40 2.22 4.35
N ALA A 89 20.23 1.68 4.72
CA ALA A 89 19.44 0.82 3.84
C ALA A 89 18.96 1.55 2.57
N TYR A 90 18.79 2.88 2.61
CA TYR A 90 18.40 3.66 1.44
C TYR A 90 19.46 3.56 0.32
N ALA A 91 20.74 3.76 0.68
CA ALA A 91 21.84 3.67 -0.27
C ALA A 91 21.99 2.26 -0.86
N GLU A 92 21.75 1.22 -0.05
CA GLU A 92 21.76 -0.17 -0.50
C GLU A 92 20.61 -0.48 -1.47
N MET A 93 19.39 0.00 -1.18
CA MET A 93 18.23 -0.16 -2.06
C MET A 93 18.44 0.53 -3.41
N LEU A 94 19.02 1.74 -3.42
CA LEU A 94 19.38 2.45 -4.65
C LEU A 94 20.43 1.67 -5.45
N LYS A 95 21.48 1.17 -4.78
CA LYS A 95 22.52 0.34 -5.41
C LYS A 95 21.95 -0.93 -6.05
N ASN A 96 20.93 -1.52 -5.44
CA ASN A 96 20.25 -2.72 -5.92
C ASN A 96 19.13 -2.43 -6.93
N ALA A 97 19.01 -1.19 -7.41
CA ALA A 97 17.98 -0.74 -8.36
C ALA A 97 16.56 -1.13 -7.91
N VAL A 98 16.28 -0.98 -6.61
CA VAL A 98 14.94 -1.15 -6.07
C VAL A 98 14.03 -0.03 -6.62
N PRO A 99 12.84 -0.34 -7.15
CA PRO A 99 11.94 0.68 -7.66
C PRO A 99 11.48 1.65 -6.55
N ASP A 100 11.32 2.92 -6.91
CA ASP A 100 10.90 4.00 -6.00
C ASP A 100 9.65 3.66 -5.13
N PRO A 101 8.55 3.08 -5.67
CA PRO A 101 7.40 2.72 -4.84
C PRO A 101 7.71 1.71 -3.72
N TYR A 102 8.73 0.87 -3.91
CA TYR A 102 9.15 -0.11 -2.90
C TYR A 102 9.98 0.58 -1.82
N ILE A 103 10.82 1.53 -2.20
CA ILE A 103 11.60 2.36 -1.26
C ILE A 103 10.65 3.17 -0.40
N GLN A 104 9.69 3.87 -1.01
CA GLN A 104 8.68 4.66 -0.30
C GLN A 104 7.85 3.80 0.67
N PHE A 105 7.48 2.59 0.26
CA PHE A 105 6.77 1.64 1.12
C PHE A 105 7.61 1.19 2.32
N CYS A 106 8.90 0.94 2.12
CA CYS A 106 9.84 0.60 3.18
C CYS A 106 10.02 1.78 4.15
N ALA A 107 10.19 3.00 3.64
CA ALA A 107 10.32 4.20 4.45
C ALA A 107 9.07 4.46 5.31
N GLN A 108 7.87 4.29 4.76
CA GLN A 108 6.63 4.39 5.54
C GLN A 108 6.53 3.28 6.59
N THR A 109 6.96 2.06 6.28
CA THR A 109 7.00 0.97 7.27
C THR A 109 7.94 1.32 8.43
N ALA A 110 9.13 1.87 8.14
CA ALA A 110 10.06 2.34 9.15
C ALA A 110 9.46 3.49 9.99
N TYR A 111 8.74 4.43 9.37
CA TYR A 111 8.02 5.47 10.11
C TYR A 111 6.98 4.89 11.09
N TRP A 112 6.17 3.92 10.67
CA TRP A 112 5.21 3.25 11.56
C TRP A 112 5.88 2.48 12.68
N TRP A 113 7.05 1.89 12.43
CA TRP A 113 7.87 1.24 13.45
C TRP A 113 8.36 2.24 14.50
N ILE A 114 8.83 3.42 14.07
CA ILE A 114 9.32 4.47 14.97
C ILE A 114 8.19 5.03 15.85
N VAL A 115 7.01 5.24 15.28
CA VAL A 115 5.88 5.88 15.97
C VAL A 115 5.08 4.91 16.82
N GLY A 116 4.79 3.72 16.29
CA GLY A 116 3.86 2.76 16.87
C GLY A 116 4.46 1.39 17.18
N GLY A 117 5.79 1.24 17.05
CA GLY A 117 6.48 -0.01 17.31
C GLY A 117 6.25 -1.09 16.25
N GLU A 118 6.71 -2.31 16.56
CA GLU A 118 6.69 -3.45 15.64
C GLU A 118 5.29 -3.81 15.16
N GLU A 119 4.29 -3.76 16.04
CA GLU A 119 2.91 -4.11 15.69
C GLU A 119 2.31 -3.16 14.64
N ALA A 120 2.57 -1.85 14.76
CA ALA A 120 2.10 -0.86 13.80
C ALA A 120 2.77 -1.05 12.43
N ALA A 121 4.09 -1.28 12.45
CA ALA A 121 4.86 -1.57 11.24
C ALA A 121 4.36 -2.83 10.54
N ARG A 122 4.15 -3.92 11.30
CA ARG A 122 3.62 -5.20 10.79
C ARG A 122 2.25 -5.02 10.17
N ARG A 123 1.34 -4.31 10.83
CA ARG A 123 -0.01 -4.02 10.31
C ARG A 123 0.06 -3.25 8.99
N TYR A 124 0.90 -2.23 8.91
CA TYR A 124 1.10 -1.46 7.67
C TYR A 124 1.66 -2.34 6.56
N TRP A 125 2.68 -3.14 6.86
CA TRP A 125 3.33 -4.05 5.92
C TRP A 125 2.34 -5.08 5.34
N GLU A 126 1.58 -5.74 6.21
CA GLU A 126 0.60 -6.76 5.83
C GLU A 126 -0.59 -6.17 5.04
N SER A 127 -0.96 -4.92 5.33
CA SER A 127 -2.01 -4.20 4.57
C SER A 127 -1.59 -3.86 3.14
N GLY A 128 -0.28 -3.87 2.86
CA GLY A 128 0.27 -3.38 1.60
C GLY A 128 0.12 -1.86 1.44
N GLY A 129 0.18 -1.12 2.55
CA GLY A 129 0.30 0.34 2.56
C GLY A 129 -1.03 1.08 2.69
N ARG A 130 -2.08 0.39 3.14
CA ARG A 130 -3.43 0.95 3.33
C ARG A 130 -3.93 0.59 4.73
N PRO A 131 -3.61 1.39 5.75
CA PRO A 131 -3.97 1.08 7.14
C PRO A 131 -5.49 1.05 7.38
N GLU A 132 -6.27 1.81 6.60
CA GLU A 132 -7.74 1.83 6.66
C GLU A 132 -8.41 0.60 6.03
N ALA A 133 -7.68 -0.19 5.26
CA ALA A 133 -8.21 -1.44 4.71
C ALA A 133 -8.24 -2.51 5.80
N ARG A 134 -9.32 -2.55 6.59
CA ARG A 134 -9.75 -3.76 7.29
C ARG A 134 -10.13 -4.82 6.25
N GLY A 135 -9.13 -5.47 5.64
CA GLY A 135 -9.32 -6.47 4.58
C GLY A 135 -8.08 -7.35 4.40
N PRO A 136 -8.23 -8.58 3.89
CA PRO A 136 -7.38 -9.72 4.23
C PRO A 136 -6.03 -9.64 3.52
N GLY A 137 -5.05 -9.05 4.20
CA GLY A 137 -3.63 -9.26 3.94
C GLY A 137 -3.08 -8.84 2.57
N ASN A 138 -1.82 -9.21 2.36
CA ASN A 138 -1.03 -8.83 1.18
C ASN A 138 -1.61 -9.39 -0.13
N ARG A 139 -1.13 -8.93 -1.30
CA ARG A 139 -1.69 -9.31 -2.61
C ARG A 139 -1.74 -10.83 -2.83
N ALA A 140 -0.77 -11.58 -2.29
CA ALA A 140 -0.76 -13.03 -2.35
C ALA A 140 -1.89 -13.65 -1.53
N GLN A 141 -2.09 -13.18 -0.30
CA GLN A 141 -3.21 -13.57 0.56
C GLN A 141 -4.55 -13.18 -0.06
N ARG A 142 -4.69 -11.99 -0.67
CA ARG A 142 -5.91 -11.62 -1.42
C ARG A 142 -6.19 -12.55 -2.61
N ARG A 143 -5.16 -12.98 -3.32
CA ARG A 143 -5.29 -13.94 -4.42
C ARG A 143 -5.64 -15.34 -3.91
N ALA A 144 -5.02 -15.79 -2.82
CA ALA A 144 -5.31 -17.06 -2.18
C ALA A 144 -6.74 -17.08 -1.61
N ALA A 145 -7.16 -16.02 -0.92
CA ALA A 145 -8.52 -15.85 -0.41
C ALA A 145 -9.55 -15.82 -1.55
N ARG A 146 -9.29 -15.14 -2.67
CA ARG A 146 -10.17 -15.19 -3.86
C ARG A 146 -10.26 -16.60 -4.48
N ARG A 147 -9.19 -17.39 -4.41
CA ARG A 147 -9.19 -18.79 -4.87
C ARG A 147 -9.91 -19.71 -3.89
N ALA A 148 -9.71 -19.49 -2.58
CA ALA A 148 -10.31 -20.27 -1.50
C ALA A 148 -11.79 -19.95 -1.27
N ALA A 149 -12.21 -18.70 -1.50
CA ALA A 149 -13.60 -18.25 -1.41
C ALA A 149 -14.48 -18.79 -2.56
N GLY A 150 -13.94 -19.64 -3.43
CA GLY A 150 -14.64 -20.18 -4.59
C GLY A 150 -14.89 -19.08 -5.61
N GLY A 151 -14.17 -19.13 -6.72
CA GLY A 151 -14.69 -18.53 -7.96
C GLY A 151 -15.96 -19.28 -8.32
N THR A 152 -17.09 -18.88 -7.75
CA THR A 152 -18.40 -19.27 -8.23
C THR A 152 -18.53 -18.68 -9.62
N SER A 153 -18.53 -19.58 -10.59
CA SER A 153 -19.21 -19.39 -11.85
C SER A 153 -20.46 -18.55 -11.63
N THR A 154 -20.59 -17.44 -12.34
CA THR A 154 -21.90 -16.86 -12.64
C THR A 154 -22.67 -17.86 -13.51
N ALA A 155 -23.19 -18.90 -12.87
CA ALA A 155 -24.34 -19.66 -13.31
C ALA A 155 -25.36 -19.46 -12.19
N GLU A 156 -26.56 -19.01 -12.59
CA GLU A 156 -27.76 -18.85 -11.75
C GLU A 156 -27.81 -17.60 -10.87
N ALA A 157 -28.39 -16.53 -11.45
CA ALA A 157 -29.50 -15.74 -10.91
C ALA A 157 -29.33 -14.24 -11.20
N ALA A 158 -29.70 -13.85 -12.42
CA ALA A 158 -30.33 -12.55 -12.66
C ALA A 158 -31.29 -12.74 -13.85
N GLU A 159 -32.55 -13.09 -13.55
CA GLU A 159 -33.66 -12.72 -14.43
C GLU A 159 -33.65 -11.20 -14.57
N THR A 160 -32.97 -10.70 -15.59
CA THR A 160 -33.24 -9.38 -16.14
C THR A 160 -34.52 -9.48 -16.97
N PRO A 161 -35.62 -8.80 -16.61
CA PRO A 161 -36.76 -8.70 -17.50
C PRO A 161 -36.32 -8.05 -18.81
N SER A 162 -36.73 -8.67 -19.90
CA SER A 162 -36.45 -8.29 -21.28
C SER A 162 -36.73 -6.81 -21.51
N ALA A 163 -35.73 -6.06 -21.97
CA ALA A 163 -35.91 -4.67 -22.39
C ALA A 163 -36.96 -4.62 -23.52
N ALA A 164 -38.01 -3.83 -23.30
CA ALA A 164 -39.06 -3.59 -24.27
C ALA A 164 -38.49 -2.93 -25.53
N SER A 165 -38.89 -3.49 -26.66
CA SER A 165 -38.61 -3.04 -28.02
C SER A 165 -38.86 -1.54 -28.21
N SER A 166 -37.81 -0.78 -28.56
CA SER A 166 -37.96 0.50 -29.27
C SER A 166 -37.51 0.31 -30.71
N SER A 167 -38.46 -0.11 -31.55
CA SER A 167 -38.35 -0.12 -33.00
C SER A 167 -38.18 1.31 -33.52
N GLY A 168 -37.03 1.60 -34.11
CA GLY A 168 -36.84 2.87 -34.80
C GLY A 168 -35.40 3.10 -35.20
N THR A 169 -34.96 2.49 -36.30
CA THR A 169 -34.24 3.18 -37.39
C THR A 169 -34.19 2.25 -38.59
N SER A 170 -35.00 2.59 -39.57
CA SER A 170 -34.96 2.12 -40.94
C SER A 170 -33.65 2.57 -41.59
N THR A 171 -32.94 1.69 -42.33
CA THR A 171 -32.38 1.93 -43.68
C THR A 171 -31.65 0.66 -44.17
N PRO A 172 -31.71 0.30 -45.47
CA PRO A 172 -31.45 -1.05 -45.97
C PRO A 172 -30.11 -1.19 -46.71
N SER A 173 -29.58 -2.43 -46.84
CA SER A 173 -28.75 -2.78 -48.00
C SER A 173 -28.78 -4.28 -48.36
N ARG A 174 -29.52 -4.56 -49.44
CA ARG A 174 -29.27 -5.49 -50.56
C ARG A 174 -28.25 -6.63 -50.41
N SER A 175 -28.81 -7.84 -50.52
CA SER A 175 -28.46 -8.94 -51.45
C SER A 175 -27.00 -9.31 -51.73
N SER A 176 -26.65 -10.55 -51.40
CA SER A 176 -26.09 -11.60 -52.28
C SER A 176 -25.43 -12.61 -51.33
N GLY A 177 -25.75 -13.89 -51.30
CA GLY A 177 -25.76 -14.83 -52.40
C GLY A 177 -25.21 -16.14 -51.84
N ARG A 178 -25.93 -17.23 -52.12
CA ARG A 178 -25.60 -18.63 -51.85
C ARG A 178 -24.09 -18.95 -51.99
N SER A 179 -23.55 -19.80 -51.12
CA SER A 179 -23.47 -21.24 -51.46
C SER A 179 -22.90 -22.09 -50.32
N ARG A 180 -23.58 -23.21 -50.12
CA ARG A 180 -23.14 -24.36 -49.34
C ARG A 180 -22.10 -25.13 -50.16
N GLY A 181 -21.02 -25.50 -49.50
CA GLY A 181 -20.39 -26.83 -49.58
C GLY A 181 -19.71 -27.23 -50.89
N ARG A 182 -18.41 -27.55 -50.79
CA ARG A 182 -17.87 -28.72 -51.50
C ARG A 182 -16.57 -29.24 -50.89
N ARG A 183 -16.73 -30.40 -50.23
CA ARG A 183 -15.87 -31.58 -50.20
C ARG A 183 -14.38 -31.40 -50.48
N SER A 184 -13.62 -31.76 -49.44
CA SER A 184 -12.30 -32.37 -49.51
C SER A 184 -12.26 -33.57 -50.47
N ARG A 185 -11.29 -33.60 -51.38
CA ARG A 185 -10.60 -34.83 -51.82
C ARG A 185 -9.35 -34.47 -52.63
N GLY A 186 -8.20 -34.72 -52.00
CA GLY A 186 -6.97 -35.32 -52.53
C GLY A 186 -6.35 -34.79 -53.83
N ARG A 187 -5.03 -34.56 -53.77
CA ARG A 187 -4.08 -35.29 -54.62
C ARG A 187 -2.65 -35.20 -54.08
N ARG A 188 -2.06 -36.37 -53.84
CA ARG A 188 -0.63 -36.63 -54.09
C ARG A 188 -0.45 -36.71 -55.60
N PHE A 189 0.59 -36.06 -56.10
CA PHE A 189 1.72 -36.63 -56.85
C PHE A 189 2.62 -35.47 -57.28
#